data_AF-A0A258EZ59-F1
#
_entry.id   AF-A0A258EZ59-F1
#
_cell.length_a   1.000
_cell.length_b   1.000
_cell.length_c   1.000
_cell.angle_alpha   90.00
_cell.angle_beta   90.00
_cell.angle_gamma   90.00
#
_symmetry.space_group_name_H-M   'P 1'
#
loop_
_entity.id
_entity.type
_entity.pdbx_description
1 polymer ?
#
loop_
_entity_poly.entity_id
_entity_poly.type
_entity_poly.pdbx_seq_one_letter_code
_entity_poly.pdbx_strand_id
1 'polypeptide(L)'
;METATKPKHIGRNISRIRELRGMKQEALAIAIGVSQQSVSNIEGSETVDEEKLKAIAEVLGVSAEAIKNYSDETVFNIIGNTYQDNASSLNYNCTFNPIDKLIEAYDGNRKLYERLVQAEKDKVEYLEKLLKAK
;
A
#
# COMPACT_ATOMS: atom_id res chain seq x y z
N MET A 1 28.04 -21.37 -9.48
CA MET A 1 27.33 -21.76 -8.25
C MET A 1 25.89 -22.02 -8.64
N GLU A 2 25.48 -23.27 -8.72
CA GLU A 2 24.08 -23.65 -8.93
C GLU A 2 23.28 -23.25 -7.69
N THR A 3 22.45 -22.22 -7.79
CA THR A 3 21.44 -21.93 -6.77
C THR A 3 20.33 -22.95 -6.94
N ALA A 4 20.51 -24.12 -6.34
CA ALA A 4 19.47 -25.15 -6.24
C ALA A 4 18.19 -24.49 -5.70
N THR A 5 17.17 -24.41 -6.54
CA THR A 5 15.84 -23.91 -6.21
C THR A 5 15.30 -24.77 -5.07
N LYS A 6 15.39 -24.28 -3.83
CA LYS A 6 14.79 -24.95 -2.67
C LYS A 6 13.33 -25.26 -3.02
N PRO A 7 12.85 -26.50 -2.81
CA PRO A 7 11.48 -26.83 -3.08
C PRO A 7 10.57 -25.90 -2.26
N LYS A 8 9.61 -25.27 -2.94
CA LYS A 8 8.75 -24.25 -2.34
C LYS A 8 7.78 -24.94 -1.39
N HIS A 9 7.98 -24.73 -0.09
CA HIS A 9 7.12 -25.31 0.93
C HIS A 9 5.83 -24.48 1.09
N ILE A 10 4.75 -24.95 0.48
CA ILE A 10 3.47 -24.21 0.41
C ILE A 10 2.90 -23.95 1.81
N GLY A 11 2.95 -24.92 2.72
CA GLY A 11 2.47 -24.75 4.09
C GLY A 11 3.17 -23.61 4.85
N ARG A 12 4.47 -23.42 4.64
CA ARG A 12 5.25 -22.37 5.29
C ARG A 12 4.88 -20.99 4.73
N ASN A 13 4.58 -20.91 3.45
CA ASN A 13 4.05 -19.71 2.82
C ASN A 13 2.68 -19.33 3.39
N ILE A 14 1.78 -20.31 3.58
CA ILE A 14 0.47 -20.10 4.23
C ILE A 14 0.67 -19.54 5.63
N SER A 15 1.55 -20.15 6.43
CA SER A 15 1.84 -19.71 7.80
C SER A 15 2.32 -18.26 7.83
N ARG A 16 3.22 -17.89 6.91
CA ARG A 16 3.77 -16.53 6.83
C ARG A 16 2.75 -15.49 6.41
N ILE A 17 1.93 -15.79 5.40
CA ILE A 17 0.83 -14.90 4.97
C ILE A 17 -0.19 -14.74 6.10
N ARG A 18 -0.52 -15.82 6.82
CA ARG A 18 -1.42 -15.78 7.97
C ARG A 18 -0.88 -14.86 9.08
N GLU A 19 0.40 -14.97 9.41
CA GLU A 19 1.07 -14.08 10.38
C GLU A 19 1.03 -12.62 9.95
N LEU A 20 1.32 -12.33 8.67
CA LEU A 20 1.25 -10.97 8.12
C LEU A 20 -0.17 -10.38 8.18
N ARG A 21 -1.21 -11.23 8.10
CA ARG A 21 -2.61 -10.86 8.29
C ARG A 21 -3.01 -10.75 9.77
N GLY A 22 -2.11 -11.03 10.72
CA GLY A 22 -2.41 -11.01 12.16
C GLY A 22 -3.41 -12.09 12.59
N MET A 23 -3.58 -13.15 11.80
CA MET A 23 -4.59 -14.19 12.03
C MET A 23 -4.01 -15.35 12.85
N LYS A 24 -4.74 -15.81 13.87
CA LYS A 24 -4.37 -17.02 14.64
C LYS A 24 -4.69 -18.30 13.85
N GLN A 25 -3.97 -19.39 14.10
CA GLN A 25 -4.27 -20.69 13.47
C GLN A 25 -5.70 -21.16 13.76
N GLU A 26 -6.19 -20.95 14.98
CA GLU A 26 -7.58 -21.26 15.37
C GLU A 26 -8.60 -20.48 14.53
N ALA A 27 -8.34 -19.19 14.26
CA ALA A 27 -9.24 -18.36 13.45
C ALA A 27 -9.29 -18.84 12.00
N LEU A 28 -8.14 -19.20 11.42
CA LEU A 28 -8.08 -19.80 10.09
C LEU A 28 -8.82 -21.15 10.05
N ALA A 29 -8.64 -21.97 11.09
CA ALA A 29 -9.28 -23.28 11.20
C ALA A 29 -10.81 -23.16 11.24
N ILE A 30 -11.34 -22.23 12.04
CA ILE A 30 -12.77 -21.92 12.11
C ILE A 30 -13.29 -21.46 10.75
N ALA A 31 -12.55 -20.58 10.06
CA ALA A 31 -12.96 -20.02 8.78
C ALA A 31 -13.04 -21.05 7.65
N ILE A 32 -12.12 -22.03 7.62
CA ILE A 32 -12.13 -23.12 6.62
C ILE A 32 -12.86 -24.39 7.11
N GLY A 33 -13.47 -24.35 8.31
CA GLY A 33 -14.28 -25.45 8.85
C GLY A 33 -13.47 -26.70 9.27
N VAL A 34 -12.22 -26.54 9.69
CA VAL A 34 -11.35 -27.64 10.12
C VAL A 34 -10.86 -27.44 11.56
N SER A 35 -10.17 -28.44 12.10
CA SER A 35 -9.54 -28.31 13.42
C SER A 35 -8.24 -27.49 13.36
N GLN A 36 -7.86 -26.86 14.47
CA GLN A 36 -6.57 -26.15 14.58
C GLN A 36 -5.38 -27.09 14.25
N GLN A 37 -5.45 -28.35 14.68
CA GLN A 37 -4.43 -29.36 14.37
C GLN A 37 -4.32 -29.61 12.86
N SER A 38 -5.45 -29.62 12.15
CA SER A 38 -5.46 -29.73 10.69
C SER A 38 -4.75 -28.55 10.04
N VAL A 39 -4.96 -27.32 10.51
CA VAL A 39 -4.23 -26.13 10.02
C VAL A 39 -2.74 -26.24 10.30
N SER A 40 -2.34 -26.65 11.51
CA SER A 40 -0.93 -26.85 11.83
C SER A 40 -0.27 -27.89 10.93
N ASN A 41 -0.98 -28.98 10.61
CA ASN A 41 -0.48 -30.01 9.70
C ASN A 41 -0.35 -29.48 8.26
N ILE A 42 -1.32 -28.67 7.80
CA ILE A 42 -1.26 -28.00 6.50
C ILE A 42 -0.06 -27.05 6.42
N GLU A 43 0.17 -26.25 7.46
CA GLU A 43 1.32 -25.33 7.52
C GLU A 43 2.67 -26.08 7.55
N GLY A 44 2.70 -27.28 8.12
CA GLY A 44 3.85 -28.18 8.11
C GLY A 44 4.03 -29.01 6.84
N SER A 45 3.09 -28.94 5.89
CA SER A 45 3.15 -29.72 4.65
C SER A 45 3.81 -28.96 3.51
N GLU A 46 4.67 -29.64 2.77
CA GLU A 46 5.34 -29.08 1.59
C GLU A 46 4.35 -28.82 0.44
N THR A 47 3.35 -29.69 0.31
CA THR A 47 2.28 -29.60 -0.68
C THR A 47 0.91 -29.55 -0.02
N VAL A 48 -0.04 -28.88 -0.67
CA VAL A 48 -1.42 -28.72 -0.18
C VAL A 48 -2.36 -28.94 -1.36
N ASP A 49 -3.44 -29.69 -1.13
CA ASP A 49 -4.48 -29.94 -2.14
C ASP A 49 -5.01 -28.61 -2.69
N GLU A 50 -5.22 -28.53 -4.01
CA GLU A 50 -5.62 -27.30 -4.69
C GLU A 50 -6.93 -26.72 -4.13
N GLU A 51 -7.90 -27.57 -3.78
CA GLU A 51 -9.18 -27.16 -3.20
C GLU A 51 -9.00 -26.51 -1.83
N LYS A 52 -8.17 -27.10 -0.96
CA LYS A 52 -7.84 -26.55 0.36
C LYS A 52 -7.05 -25.26 0.23
N LEU A 53 -6.11 -25.20 -0.71
CA LEU A 53 -5.32 -24.02 -0.98
C LEU A 53 -6.21 -22.85 -1.41
N LYS A 54 -7.20 -23.09 -2.27
CA LYS A 54 -8.18 -22.08 -2.69
C LYS A 54 -9.02 -21.58 -1.52
N ALA A 55 -9.54 -22.48 -0.68
CA ALA A 55 -10.30 -22.10 0.51
C ALA A 55 -9.47 -21.25 1.48
N ILE A 56 -8.22 -21.63 1.71
CA ILE A 56 -7.28 -20.86 2.54
C ILE A 56 -6.97 -19.50 1.90
N ALA A 57 -6.76 -19.44 0.60
CA ALA A 57 -6.48 -18.21 -0.13
C ALA A 57 -7.64 -17.21 -0.04
N GLU A 58 -8.87 -17.69 -0.18
CA GLU A 58 -10.09 -16.89 -0.03
C GLU A 58 -10.19 -16.27 1.38
N VAL A 59 -9.99 -17.08 2.43
CA VAL A 59 -10.00 -16.59 3.82
C VAL A 59 -8.87 -15.59 4.09
N LEU A 60 -7.69 -15.81 3.52
CA LEU A 60 -6.54 -14.92 3.67
C LEU A 60 -6.60 -13.68 2.75
N GLY A 61 -7.60 -13.59 1.87
CA GLY A 61 -7.79 -12.50 0.91
C GLY A 61 -6.65 -12.38 -0.10
N VAL A 62 -6.14 -13.51 -0.58
CA VAL A 62 -5.07 -13.60 -1.59
C VAL A 62 -5.43 -14.63 -2.66
N SER A 63 -4.72 -14.66 -3.79
CA SER A 63 -4.89 -15.74 -4.77
C SER A 63 -4.09 -16.99 -4.37
N ALA A 64 -4.54 -18.17 -4.78
CA ALA A 64 -3.80 -19.42 -4.57
C ALA A 64 -2.40 -19.37 -5.24
N GLU A 65 -2.28 -18.67 -6.36
CA GLU A 65 -1.00 -18.40 -7.02
C GLU A 65 -0.08 -17.51 -6.18
N ALA A 66 -0.62 -16.51 -5.49
CA ALA A 66 0.17 -15.66 -4.59
C ALA A 66 0.77 -16.47 -3.43
N ILE A 67 0.06 -17.49 -2.92
CA ILE A 67 0.60 -18.40 -1.91
C ILE A 67 1.71 -19.29 -2.48
N LYS A 68 1.52 -19.83 -3.69
CA LYS A 68 2.53 -20.67 -4.37
C LYS A 68 3.79 -19.89 -4.75
N ASN A 69 3.63 -18.64 -5.14
CA ASN A 69 4.72 -17.74 -5.56
C ASN A 69 5.23 -16.85 -4.44
N TYR A 70 4.72 -17.03 -3.22
CA TYR A 70 5.19 -16.31 -2.05
C TYR A 70 6.69 -16.51 -1.87
N SER A 71 7.40 -15.39 -1.81
CA SER A 71 8.77 -15.31 -1.32
C SER A 71 8.88 -14.03 -0.51
N ASP A 72 9.71 -14.05 0.54
CA ASP A 72 9.87 -12.87 1.39
C ASP A 72 10.34 -11.64 0.59
N GLU A 73 11.18 -11.83 -0.44
CA GLU A 73 11.59 -10.77 -1.38
C GLU A 73 10.44 -10.27 -2.28
N THR A 74 9.55 -11.16 -2.70
CA THR A 74 8.36 -10.79 -3.50
C THR A 74 7.36 -10.00 -2.67
N VAL A 75 7.24 -10.24 -1.36
CA VAL A 75 6.39 -9.42 -0.48
C VAL A 75 6.94 -8.00 -0.34
N PHE A 76 8.25 -7.83 -0.16
CA PHE A 76 8.84 -6.48 -0.16
C PHE A 76 8.70 -5.79 -1.50
N ASN A 77 8.83 -6.52 -2.61
CA ASN A 77 8.60 -5.96 -3.94
C ASN A 77 7.11 -5.69 -4.21
N ILE A 78 6.16 -6.45 -3.71
CA ILE A 78 4.73 -6.15 -3.87
C ILE A 78 4.34 -5.00 -2.94
N ILE A 79 4.78 -4.98 -1.68
CA ILE A 79 4.56 -3.84 -0.78
C ILE A 79 5.24 -2.57 -1.33
N GLY A 80 6.41 -2.69 -1.96
CA GLY A 80 7.12 -1.58 -2.61
C GLY A 80 6.52 -1.14 -3.95
N ASN A 81 6.05 -2.07 -4.79
CA ASN A 81 5.47 -1.78 -6.11
C ASN A 81 3.94 -1.56 -6.07
N THR A 82 3.26 -1.87 -4.97
CA THR A 82 1.86 -1.48 -4.75
C THR A 82 1.71 0.04 -4.55
N TYR A 83 2.82 0.75 -4.30
CA TYR A 83 2.89 2.22 -4.40
C TYR A 83 3.05 2.72 -5.84
N GLN A 84 3.39 1.84 -6.80
CA GLN A 84 3.67 2.23 -8.18
C GLN A 84 2.47 2.04 -9.12
N ASP A 85 1.53 1.14 -8.77
CA ASP A 85 0.42 0.79 -9.66
C ASP A 85 -0.92 0.77 -8.91
N ASN A 86 -1.46 1.97 -8.65
CA ASN A 86 -2.88 2.39 -8.49
C ASN A 86 -3.91 1.49 -7.76
N ALA A 87 -3.56 0.40 -7.07
CA ALA A 87 -4.52 -0.61 -6.61
C ALA A 87 -4.71 -0.71 -5.08
N SER A 88 -3.86 -0.09 -4.26
CA SER A 88 -4.11 0.01 -2.81
C SER A 88 -4.58 1.39 -2.43
N SER A 89 -5.82 1.61 -2.84
CA SER A 89 -6.83 2.38 -2.11
C SER A 89 -6.81 2.04 -0.61
N LEU A 90 -5.92 2.67 0.14
CA LEU A 90 -6.33 3.35 1.36
C LEU A 90 -7.02 4.64 0.93
N ASN A 91 -8.18 4.50 0.29
CA ASN A 91 -9.13 5.60 0.13
C ASN A 91 -9.57 6.00 1.54
N TYR A 92 -8.84 6.95 2.14
CA TYR A 92 -9.58 8.08 2.71
C TYR A 92 -10.46 8.57 1.57
N ASN A 93 -11.77 8.32 1.66
CA ASN A 93 -12.77 8.68 0.66
C ASN A 93 -12.76 10.19 0.38
N CYS A 94 -11.76 10.68 -0.33
CA CYS A 94 -11.74 11.99 -0.91
C CYS A 94 -12.52 11.88 -2.22
N THR A 95 -13.65 12.57 -2.31
CA THR A 95 -14.44 12.74 -3.55
C THR A 95 -13.72 13.59 -4.60
N PHE A 96 -12.46 13.95 -4.35
CA PHE A 96 -11.62 14.76 -5.22
C PHE A 96 -10.22 14.14 -5.29
N ASN A 97 -9.56 14.30 -6.43
CA ASN A 97 -8.17 13.90 -6.62
C ASN A 97 -7.24 14.85 -5.82
N PRO A 98 -6.47 14.35 -4.85
CA PRO A 98 -5.61 15.17 -3.99
C PRO A 98 -4.53 15.94 -4.76
N ILE A 99 -4.04 15.40 -5.89
CA ILE A 99 -3.03 16.06 -6.73
C ILE A 99 -3.61 17.31 -7.36
N ASP A 100 -4.84 17.23 -7.87
CA ASP A 100 -5.51 18.37 -8.50
C ASP A 100 -5.73 19.51 -7.49
N LYS A 101 -6.09 19.17 -6.24
CA LYS A 101 -6.20 20.16 -5.17
C LYS A 101 -4.87 20.78 -4.75
N LEU A 102 -3.78 20.02 -4.79
CA LEU A 102 -2.45 20.53 -4.51
C LEU A 102 -2.00 21.53 -5.59
N ILE A 103 -2.26 21.21 -6.86
CA ILE A 103 -1.98 22.11 -7.98
C ILE A 103 -2.79 23.40 -7.86
N GLU A 104 -4.09 23.30 -7.55
CA GLU A 104 -4.97 24.46 -7.32
C GLU A 104 -4.45 25.37 -6.19
N ALA A 105 -4.01 24.77 -5.08
CA ALA A 105 -3.42 25.51 -3.96
C ALA A 105 -2.10 26.20 -4.35
N TYR A 106 -1.27 25.54 -5.16
CA TYR A 106 -0.01 26.10 -5.64
C TYR A 106 -0.24 27.31 -6.55
N ASP A 107 -1.18 27.20 -7.50
CA ASP A 107 -1.55 28.30 -8.38
C ASP A 107 -2.18 29.47 -7.61
N GLY A 108 -3.01 29.18 -6.60
CA GLY A 108 -3.56 30.17 -5.69
C GLY A 108 -2.46 30.94 -4.94
N ASN A 109 -1.48 30.22 -4.39
CA ASN A 109 -0.32 30.81 -3.72
C ASN A 109 0.50 31.67 -4.68
N ARG A 110 0.75 31.20 -5.91
CA ARG A 110 1.50 31.97 -6.91
C ARG A 110 0.85 33.31 -7.21
N LYS A 111 -0.46 33.33 -7.43
CA LYS A 111 -1.24 34.57 -7.64
C LYS A 111 -1.20 35.50 -6.43
N LEU A 112 -1.23 34.94 -5.22
CA LEU A 112 -1.13 35.73 -4.00
C LEU A 112 0.24 36.41 -3.89
N TYR A 113 1.32 35.67 -4.18
CA TYR A 113 2.68 36.22 -4.19
C TYR A 113 2.85 37.30 -5.26
N GLU A 114 2.33 37.10 -6.47
CA GLU A 114 2.35 38.12 -7.53
C GLU A 114 1.67 39.43 -7.06
N ARG A 115 0.52 39.33 -6.38
CA ARG A 115 -0.18 40.50 -5.82
C ARG A 115 0.58 41.16 -4.68
N LEU A 116 1.21 40.38 -3.81
CA LEU A 116 2.01 40.92 -2.71
C LEU A 116 3.21 41.70 -3.24
N VAL A 117 3.90 41.18 -4.26
CA VAL A 117 4.97 41.90 -4.94
C VAL A 117 4.46 43.19 -5.57
N GLN A 118 3.26 43.18 -6.17
CA GLN A 118 2.67 44.40 -6.73
C GLN A 118 2.33 45.42 -5.63
N ALA A 119 1.72 44.99 -4.53
CA ALA A 119 1.40 45.86 -3.41
C ALA A 119 2.64 46.52 -2.78
N GLU A 120 3.75 45.78 -2.68
CA GLU A 120 5.02 46.34 -2.23
C GLU A 120 5.56 47.39 -3.22
N LYS A 121 5.46 47.14 -4.53
CA LYS A 121 5.84 48.14 -5.56
C LYS A 121 4.99 49.40 -5.49
N ASP A 122 3.67 49.25 -5.39
CA ASP A 122 2.74 50.38 -5.32
C ASP A 122 2.98 51.22 -4.06
N LYS A 123 3.29 50.56 -2.94
CA LYS A 123 3.65 51.23 -1.68
C LYS A 123 4.97 52.00 -1.81
N VAL A 124 5.99 51.40 -2.42
CA VAL A 124 7.27 52.09 -2.67
C VAL A 124 7.05 53.30 -3.58
N GLU A 125 6.28 53.18 -4.66
CA GLU A 125 5.98 54.29 -5.56
C GLU A 125 5.23 55.41 -4.84
N TYR A 126 4.26 55.09 -3.99
CA TYR A 126 3.55 56.07 -3.17
C TYR A 126 4.49 56.82 -2.22
N LEU A 127 5.39 56.08 -1.54
CA LEU A 127 6.39 56.68 -0.66
C LEU A 127 7.37 57.58 -1.43
N GLU A 128 7.82 57.18 -2.61
CA GLU A 128 8.66 58.01 -3.48
C GLU A 128 7.96 59.30 -3.91
N LYS A 129 6.66 59.24 -4.23
CA LYS A 129 5.86 60.44 -4.57
C LYS A 129 5.76 61.39 -3.38
N LEU A 130 5.53 60.88 -2.17
CA LEU A 130 5.50 61.70 -0.96
C LEU A 130 6.86 62.35 -0.66
N LEU A 131 7.96 61.63 -0.89
CA LEU A 131 9.31 62.17 -0.71
C LEU A 131 9.65 63.26 -1.74
N LYS A 132 9.19 63.12 -2.99
CA LYS A 132 9.39 64.12 -4.06
C LYS A 132 8.51 65.37 -3.92
N ALA A 133 7.40 65.27 -3.19
CA ALA A 133 6.47 66.38 -2.94
C ALA A 133 6.86 67.24 -1.71
N LYS A 134 8.00 66.94 -1.08
CA LYS A 134 8.56 67.67 0.07
C LYS A 134 9.79 68.47 -0.36
#